data_AF-A0A1D6IA40-F1
#
_entry.id   AF-A0A1D6IA40-F1
#
_cell.length_a   1.000
_cell.length_b   1.000
_cell.length_c   1.000
_cell.angle_alpha   90.00
_cell.angle_beta   90.00
_cell.angle_gamma   90.00
#
_symmetry.space_group_name_H-M   'P 1'
#
loop_
_entity.id
_entity.type
_entity.pdbx_description
1 polymer ?
#
loop_
_entity_poly.entity_id
_entity_poly.type
_entity_poly.pdbx_seq_one_letter_code
_entity_poly.pdbx_strand_id
1 'polypeptide(L)'
;MKKIFELHAATIESGQGIDWAVAEALAFATLIVEGNHVRLSGQDVERGTFSHRHAVLHDHETGAKYCPLDHVAMNQNEELFTVSNRH
;
A
#
# COMPACT_ATOMS: atom_id res chain seq x y z
N MET A 1 6.23 -10.43 7.67
CA MET A 1 6.32 -9.27 6.77
C MET A 1 7.15 -9.54 5.52
N LYS A 2 8.48 -9.77 5.57
CA LYS A 2 9.32 -9.99 4.36
C LYS A 2 8.76 -10.99 3.35
N LYS A 3 8.32 -12.16 3.81
CA LYS A 3 7.80 -13.25 2.95
C LYS A 3 6.56 -12.86 2.12
N ILE A 4 5.75 -11.91 2.60
CA ILE A 4 4.55 -11.44 1.88
C ILE A 4 4.96 -10.51 0.73
N PHE A 5 5.92 -9.61 0.96
CA PHE A 5 6.45 -8.74 -0.10
C PHE A 5 7.20 -9.51 -1.19
N GLU A 6 7.98 -10.53 -0.81
CA GLU A 6 8.65 -11.40 -1.78
C GLU A 6 7.63 -12.18 -2.63
N LEU A 7 6.54 -12.65 -2.00
CA LEU A 7 5.45 -13.29 -2.72
C LEU A 7 4.74 -12.31 -3.66
N HIS A 8 4.44 -11.09 -3.22
CA HIS A 8 3.83 -10.05 -4.05
C HIS A 8 4.72 -9.69 -5.24
N ALA A 9 6.04 -9.56 -5.04
CA ALA A 9 6.97 -9.29 -6.13
C ALA A 9 6.95 -10.43 -7.17
N ALA A 10 7.00 -11.68 -6.72
CA ALA A 10 6.95 -12.84 -7.60
C ALA A 10 5.62 -12.98 -8.36
N THR A 11 4.48 -12.67 -7.74
CA THR A 11 3.16 -12.72 -8.42
C THR A 11 2.99 -11.58 -9.41
N ILE A 12 3.56 -10.40 -9.14
CA ILE A 12 3.60 -9.28 -10.09
C ILE A 12 4.47 -9.62 -11.30
N GLU A 13 5.67 -10.17 -11.09
CA GLU A 13 6.58 -10.56 -12.19
C GLU A 13 6.03 -11.70 -13.05
N SER A 14 5.39 -12.69 -12.43
CA SER A 14 4.82 -13.84 -13.15
C SER A 14 3.44 -13.56 -13.76
N GLY A 15 2.73 -12.54 -13.29
CA GLY A 15 1.36 -12.21 -13.72
C GLY A 15 0.31 -13.26 -13.36
N GLN A 16 0.66 -14.26 -12.54
CA GLN A 16 -0.24 -15.36 -12.14
C GLN A 16 -0.45 -15.37 -10.63
N GLY A 17 -1.67 -15.72 -10.19
CA GLY A 17 -1.99 -15.83 -8.77
C GLY A 17 -2.02 -14.50 -8.04
N ILE A 18 -2.36 -13.40 -8.74
CA ILE A 18 -2.56 -12.08 -8.14
C ILE A 18 -3.72 -12.18 -7.15
N ASP A 19 -3.41 -12.01 -5.87
CA ASP A 19 -4.42 -11.93 -4.82
C ASP A 19 -5.08 -10.54 -4.80
N TRP A 20 -6.18 -10.44 -4.04
CA TRP A 20 -6.95 -9.22 -3.94
C TRP A 20 -6.13 -8.03 -3.40
N ALA A 21 -5.22 -8.28 -2.46
CA ALA A 21 -4.43 -7.22 -1.82
C ALA A 21 -3.40 -6.62 -2.80
N VAL A 22 -2.75 -7.47 -3.60
CA VAL A 22 -1.84 -7.05 -4.67
C VAL A 22 -2.60 -6.31 -5.76
N ALA A 23 -3.76 -6.82 -6.18
CA ALA A 23 -4.59 -6.15 -7.19
C ALA A 23 -5.06 -4.76 -6.73
N GLU A 24 -5.50 -4.65 -5.48
CA GLU A 24 -5.92 -3.38 -4.87
C GLU A 24 -4.74 -2.38 -4.79
N ALA A 25 -3.56 -2.84 -4.36
CA ALA A 25 -2.36 -2.01 -4.31
C ALA A 25 -1.92 -1.52 -5.70
N LEU A 26 -1.98 -2.40 -6.72
CA LEU A 26 -1.67 -2.02 -8.11
C LEU A 26 -2.64 -0.96 -8.64
N ALA A 27 -3.94 -1.10 -8.37
CA ALA A 27 -4.94 -0.13 -8.79
C ALA A 27 -4.70 1.25 -8.17
N PHE A 28 -4.34 1.32 -6.88
CA PHE A 28 -3.97 2.59 -6.26
C PHE A 28 -2.68 3.15 -6.84
N ALA A 29 -1.66 2.32 -7.05
CA ALA A 29 -0.40 2.74 -7.65
C ALA A 29 -0.61 3.36 -9.04
N THR A 30 -1.47 2.76 -9.88
CA THR A 30 -1.79 3.32 -11.21
C THR A 30 -2.46 4.69 -11.12
N LEU A 31 -3.40 4.87 -10.20
CA LEU A 31 -4.08 6.16 -10.01
C LEU A 31 -3.11 7.25 -9.55
N ILE A 32 -2.22 6.91 -8.62
CA ILE A 32 -1.19 7.83 -8.09
C ILE A 32 -0.20 8.23 -9.19
N VAL A 33 0.25 7.26 -10.01
CA VAL A 33 1.16 7.52 -11.15
C VAL A 33 0.51 8.43 -12.18
N GLU A 34 -0.80 8.31 -12.40
CA GLU A 34 -1.57 9.23 -13.24
C GLU A 34 -1.78 10.63 -12.61
N GLY A 35 -1.36 10.82 -11.35
CA GLY A 35 -1.49 12.08 -10.61
C GLY A 35 -2.84 12.26 -9.91
N ASN A 36 -3.65 11.21 -9.82
CA ASN A 36 -4.92 11.24 -9.11
C ASN A 36 -4.69 11.04 -7.60
N HIS A 37 -5.24 11.94 -6.79
CA HIS A 37 -5.20 11.83 -5.34
C HIS A 37 -6.12 10.70 -4.85
N VAL A 38 -5.55 9.76 -4.09
CA VAL A 38 -6.26 8.62 -3.51
C VAL A 38 -6.30 8.77 -1.99
N ARG A 39 -7.51 8.90 -1.43
CA ARG A 39 -7.72 8.97 0.02
C ARG A 39 -8.52 7.77 0.52
N LEU A 40 -7.92 7.02 1.44
CA LEU A 40 -8.54 5.92 2.15
C LEU A 40 -8.85 6.34 3.59
N SER A 41 -10.13 6.32 3.96
CA SER A 41 -10.56 6.61 5.34
C SER A 41 -11.56 5.58 5.83
N GLY A 42 -11.40 5.11 7.06
CA GLY A 42 -12.32 4.18 7.71
C GLY A 42 -11.78 3.67 9.04
N GLN A 43 -12.49 2.74 9.67
CA GLN A 43 -12.08 2.10 10.92
C GLN A 43 -11.11 0.95 10.63
N ASP A 44 -9.92 0.98 11.23
CA ASP A 44 -8.82 0.00 11.08
C ASP A 44 -8.24 -0.14 9.66
N VAL A 45 -8.29 0.94 8.87
CA VAL A 45 -7.89 0.92 7.45
C VAL A 45 -6.37 0.86 7.22
N GLU A 46 -5.55 1.36 8.15
CA GLU A 46 -4.07 1.35 8.03
C GLU A 46 -3.50 -0.08 8.01
N ARG A 47 -4.05 -0.98 8.83
CA ARG A 47 -3.67 -2.41 8.87
C ARG A 47 -4.56 -3.28 7.98
N GLY A 48 -5.78 -2.80 7.70
CA GLY A 48 -6.89 -3.57 7.15
C GLY A 48 -7.52 -4.45 8.22
N THR A 49 -8.85 -4.50 8.27
CA THR A 49 -9.63 -5.30 9.24
C THR A 49 -9.27 -6.79 9.22
N PHE A 50 -8.75 -7.29 8.08
CA PHE A 50 -8.29 -8.66 7.89
C PHE A 50 -6.76 -8.82 7.80
N SER A 51 -5.97 -7.78 8.12
CA SER A 51 -4.49 -7.79 8.00
C SER A 51 -3.95 -8.12 6.59
N HIS A 52 -4.77 -7.95 5.55
CA HIS A 52 -4.38 -8.29 4.17
C HIS A 52 -3.70 -7.12 3.44
N ARG A 53 -3.97 -5.87 3.83
CA ARG A 53 -3.61 -4.71 2.99
C ARG A 53 -2.18 -4.22 3.20
N HIS A 54 -1.63 -4.30 4.41
CA HIS A 54 -0.31 -3.77 4.78
C HIS A 54 0.04 -2.42 4.12
N ALA A 55 -0.95 -1.52 4.03
CA ALA A 55 -0.79 -0.23 3.33
C ALA A 55 0.24 0.67 4.03
N VAL A 56 0.37 0.53 5.35
CA VAL A 56 1.36 1.24 6.16
C VAL A 56 2.18 0.21 6.93
N LEU A 57 3.48 0.20 6.67
CA LEU A 57 4.46 -0.57 7.43
C LEU A 57 4.84 0.20 8.68
N HIS A 58 4.78 -0.49 9.82
CA HIS A 58 5.30 0.04 11.07
C HIS A 58 6.63 -0.63 11.36
N ASP A 59 7.67 0.18 11.49
CA ASP A 59 8.95 -0.27 11.98
C ASP A 59 8.84 -0.57 13.50
N HIS A 60 9.21 -1.79 13.90
CA HIS A 60 9.05 -2.24 15.28
C HIS A 60 10.09 -1.65 16.23
N GLU A 61 11.24 -1.20 15.73
CA GLU A 61 12.32 -0.67 16.56
C GLU A 61 12.18 0.83 16.77
N THR A 62 11.71 1.55 15.75
CA THR A 62 11.64 3.02 15.73
C THR A 62 10.21 3.56 15.80
N GLY A 63 9.20 2.73 15.54
CA GLY A 63 7.80 3.16 15.44
C GLY A 63 7.49 3.96 14.18
N ALA A 64 8.46 4.13 13.28
CA ALA A 64 8.29 4.87 12.03
C ALA A 64 7.25 4.19 11.12
N LYS A 65 6.43 5.01 10.48
CA LYS A 65 5.48 4.57 9.45
C LYS A 65 6.13 4.69 8.09
N TYR A 66 6.05 3.64 7.29
CA TYR A 66 6.50 3.63 5.90
C TYR A 66 5.34 3.18 5.01
N CYS A 67 4.91 4.04 4.08
CA CYS A 67 3.89 3.69 3.10
C CYS A 67 4.57 3.41 1.74
N PRO A 68 4.53 2.16 1.24
CA PRO A 68 5.11 1.84 -0.06
C PRO A 68 4.48 2.61 -1.22
N LEU A 69 3.21 3.01 -1.10
CA LEU A 69 2.48 3.75 -2.13
C LEU A 69 2.92 5.22 -2.25
N ASP A 70 3.64 5.77 -1.29
CA ASP A 70 4.19 7.14 -1.36
C ASP A 70 5.45 7.21 -2.25
N HIS A 71 6.00 6.06 -2.65
CA HIS A 71 7.28 5.96 -3.35
C HIS A 71 7.17 5.24 -4.70
N VAL A 72 6.00 5.26 -5.36
CA VAL A 72 5.77 4.53 -6.62
C VAL A 72 6.23 5.30 -7.87
N ALA A 73 6.37 6.64 -7.80
CA ALA A 73 6.87 7.46 -8.90
C ALA A 73 8.01 8.40 -8.46
N MET A 74 8.94 8.68 -9.39
CA MET A 74 9.96 9.71 -9.17
C MET A 74 9.29 11.10 -9.08
N ASN A 75 9.64 11.90 -8.07
CA ASN A 75 9.01 13.18 -7.75
C ASN A 75 7.51 13.09 -7.44
N GLN A 76 7.04 11.95 -6.93
CA GLN A 76 5.69 11.82 -6.42
C GLN A 76 5.44 12.84 -5.30
N ASN A 77 4.30 13.53 -5.36
CA ASN A 77 3.84 14.33 -4.23
C ASN A 77 3.34 13.35 -3.13
N GLU A 78 3.98 13.38 -1.97
CA GLU A 78 3.65 12.54 -0.81
C GLU A 78 2.20 12.74 -0.33
N GLU A 79 1.54 13.84 -0.71
CA GLU A 79 0.11 14.04 -0.42
C GLU A 79 -0.85 13.24 -1.32
N LEU A 80 -0.36 12.59 -2.39
CA LEU A 80 -1.20 11.86 -3.35
C LEU A 80 -1.85 10.60 -2.76
N PHE A 81 -1.33 10.07 -1.67
CA PHE A 81 -1.93 8.95 -0.96
C PHE A 81 -2.11 9.27 0.53
N THR A 82 -3.35 9.42 0.96
CA THR A 82 -3.66 9.71 2.37
C THR A 82 -4.48 8.58 2.98
N VAL A 83 -3.96 7.96 4.04
CA VAL A 83 -4.71 6.98 4.86
C VAL A 83 -5.01 7.57 6.22
N SER A 84 -6.29 7.64 6.60
CA SER A 84 -6.71 8.13 7.92
C SER A 84 -7.60 7.11 8.62
N ASN A 85 -7.19 6.66 9.80
CA ASN A 85 -8.03 5.83 10.67
C ASN A 85 -9.06 6.74 11.38
N ARG A 86 -10.34 6.39 11.34
CA ARG A 86 -11.36 7.06 12.18
C ARG A 86 -11.39 6.39 13.55
N HIS A 87 -11.29 7.20 14.60
CA HIS A 87 -11.52 6.80 15.99
C HIS A 87 -13.02 6.72 16.29
#